data_AF-A0A842P0Q9-F1
#
_entry.id   AF-A0A842P0Q9-F1
#
_cell.length_a   1.000
_cell.length_b   1.000
_cell.length_c   1.000
_cell.angle_alpha   90.00
_cell.angle_beta   90.00
_cell.angle_gamma   90.00
#
_symmetry.space_group_name_H-M   'P 1'
#
loop_
_entity.id
_entity.type
_entity.pdbx_description
1 polymer ?
#
loop_
_entity_poly.entity_id
_entity_poly.type
_entity_poly.pdbx_seq_one_letter_code
_entity_poly.pdbx_strand_id
1 'polypeptide(L)'
;MSESERITRIKRINKRLKSHLLKWSIIPYKTGMNTSVLDAHAVEEFPTETGPVDYALFVKGKLLAMIEAKRLGKGVENVLEQTKR
;
A
#
# COMPACT_ATOMS: atom_id res chain seq x y z
N MET A 1 -14.30 -19.98 6.83
CA MET A 1 -12.89 -19.53 6.74
C MET A 1 -12.90 -18.01 6.84
N SER A 2 -12.47 -17.43 7.96
CA SER A 2 -12.48 -15.96 8.12
C SER A 2 -11.36 -15.36 7.27
N GLU A 3 -11.70 -14.50 6.31
CA GLU A 3 -10.69 -13.72 5.60
C GLU A 3 -10.01 -12.79 6.61
N SER A 4 -8.67 -12.85 6.69
CA SER A 4 -7.89 -11.96 7.56
C SER A 4 -8.19 -10.49 7.20
N GLU A 5 -8.33 -9.64 8.21
CA GLU A 5 -8.56 -8.20 8.08
C GLU A 5 -7.58 -7.52 7.09
N ARG A 6 -6.33 -8.01 7.05
CA ARG A 6 -5.29 -7.57 6.09
C ARG A 6 -5.68 -7.88 4.64
N ILE A 7 -6.17 -9.08 4.37
CA ILE A 7 -6.59 -9.53 3.04
C ILE A 7 -7.74 -8.64 2.54
N THR A 8 -8.70 -8.33 3.41
CA THR A 8 -9.83 -7.45 3.07
C THR A 8 -9.37 -6.03 2.71
N ARG A 9 -8.35 -5.49 3.39
CA ARG A 9 -7.81 -4.16 3.06
C ARG A 9 -7.06 -4.15 1.74
N ILE A 10 -6.20 -5.13 1.51
CA ILE A 10 -5.47 -5.28 0.24
C ILE A 10 -6.47 -5.38 -0.91
N LYS A 11 -7.53 -6.20 -0.77
CA LYS A 11 -8.62 -6.28 -1.77
C LYS A 11 -9.28 -4.93 -2.06
N ARG A 12 -9.54 -4.10 -1.03
CA ARG A 12 -10.14 -2.76 -1.21
C ARG A 12 -9.19 -1.79 -1.91
N ILE A 13 -7.90 -1.80 -1.57
CA ILE A 13 -6.87 -1.00 -2.24
C ILE A 13 -6.78 -1.42 -3.71
N ASN A 14 -6.72 -2.73 -3.98
CA ASN A 14 -6.68 -3.27 -5.34
C ASN A 14 -7.89 -2.87 -6.18
N LYS A 15 -9.09 -2.94 -5.59
CA LYS A 15 -10.32 -2.49 -6.26
C LYS A 15 -10.27 -1.01 -6.62
N ARG A 16 -9.71 -0.16 -5.76
CA ARG A 16 -9.59 1.28 -6.02
C ARG A 16 -8.56 1.57 -7.11
N LEU A 17 -7.35 1.00 -6.99
CA LEU A 17 -6.27 1.16 -7.97
C LEU A 17 -6.71 0.72 -9.37
N LYS A 18 -7.35 -0.45 -9.48
CA LYS A 18 -7.84 -1.00 -10.76
C LYS A 18 -9.15 -0.35 -11.26
N SER A 19 -9.75 0.57 -10.51
CA SER A 19 -11.02 1.19 -10.92
C SER A 19 -10.87 1.98 -12.22
N HIS A 20 -11.96 2.15 -12.97
CA HIS A 20 -11.97 2.93 -14.21
C HIS A 20 -11.53 4.39 -14.05
N LEU A 21 -11.56 4.94 -12.82
CA LEU A 21 -11.12 6.29 -12.51
C LEU A 21 -9.60 6.39 -12.47
N LEU A 22 -8.96 5.44 -11.79
CA LEU A 22 -7.51 5.47 -11.57
C LEU A 22 -6.76 4.73 -12.69
N LYS A 23 -7.25 3.57 -13.12
CA LYS A 23 -6.64 2.71 -14.15
C LYS A 23 -5.19 2.31 -13.86
N TRP A 24 -4.86 2.06 -12.59
CA TRP A 24 -3.52 1.65 -12.20
C TRP A 24 -3.31 0.15 -12.45
N SER A 25 -2.17 -0.17 -13.03
CA SER A 25 -1.65 -1.53 -13.18
C SER A 25 -0.95 -1.94 -11.89
N ILE A 26 -1.36 -3.06 -11.32
CA ILE A 26 -0.71 -3.62 -10.13
C ILE A 26 0.27 -4.69 -10.58
N ILE A 27 1.54 -4.55 -10.20
CA ILE A 27 2.61 -5.48 -10.58
C ILE A 27 3.45 -5.86 -9.37
N PRO A 28 3.96 -7.10 -9.26
CA PRO A 28 4.88 -7.46 -8.20
C PRO A 28 6.24 -6.79 -8.41
N TYR A 29 6.90 -6.38 -7.33
CA TYR A 29 8.30 -5.97 -7.38
C TYR A 29 9.17 -7.09 -7.94
N LYS A 30 10.13 -6.73 -8.79
CA LYS A 30 11.16 -7.63 -9.28
C LYS A 30 12.51 -6.93 -9.20
N THR A 31 13.50 -7.63 -8.66
CA THR A 31 14.87 -7.13 -8.61
C THR A 31 15.36 -6.79 -10.03
N GLY A 32 15.90 -5.58 -10.20
CA GLY A 32 16.35 -5.09 -11.51
C GLY A 32 15.23 -4.62 -12.44
N MET A 33 13.99 -4.48 -11.97
CA MET A 33 12.93 -3.89 -12.78
C MET A 33 13.27 -2.44 -13.17
N ASN A 34 12.96 -2.09 -14.42
CA ASN A 34 13.11 -0.72 -14.88
C ASN A 34 11.93 0.12 -14.36
N THR A 35 12.15 0.92 -13.32
CA THR A 35 11.11 1.80 -12.78
C THR A 35 10.82 2.99 -13.70
N SER A 36 11.74 3.38 -14.59
CA SER A 36 11.58 4.55 -15.46
C SER A 36 10.47 4.41 -16.50
N VAL A 37 10.06 3.17 -16.82
CA VAL A 37 8.95 2.90 -17.77
C VAL A 37 7.58 2.86 -17.08
N LEU A 38 7.53 3.00 -15.77
CA LEU A 38 6.29 2.89 -14.99
C LEU A 38 5.54 4.23 -14.97
N ASP A 39 4.29 4.25 -15.46
CA ASP A 39 3.47 5.48 -15.46
C ASP A 39 2.19 5.45 -14.59
N ALA A 40 1.40 4.39 -14.64
CA ALA A 40 0.26 4.24 -13.73
C ALA A 40 0.39 2.89 -13.04
N HIS A 41 1.51 2.68 -12.34
CA HIS A 41 1.85 1.38 -11.77
C HIS A 41 1.93 1.42 -10.25
N ALA A 42 1.24 0.49 -9.61
CA ALA A 42 1.38 0.18 -8.20
C ALA A 42 2.23 -1.08 -8.08
N VAL A 43 3.45 -0.94 -7.55
CA VAL A 43 4.40 -2.03 -7.38
C VAL A 43 4.25 -2.64 -6.00
N GLU A 44 3.90 -3.92 -5.92
CA GLU A 44 3.72 -4.66 -4.66
C GLU A 44 5.06 -5.01 -4.03
N GLU A 45 5.12 -4.96 -2.68
CA GLU A 45 6.29 -5.34 -1.87
C GLU A 45 7.58 -4.60 -2.26
N PHE A 46 7.46 -3.31 -2.57
CA PHE A 46 8.59 -2.50 -3.00
C PHE A 46 9.57 -2.27 -1.84
N PRO A 47 10.88 -2.54 -2.00
CA PRO A 47 11.85 -2.44 -0.93
C PRO A 47 12.11 -0.97 -0.53
N THR A 48 12.16 -0.71 0.77
CA THR A 48 12.60 0.57 1.34
C THR A 48 13.60 0.34 2.47
N GLU A 49 14.24 1.39 2.97
CA GLU A 49 15.22 1.31 4.07
C GLU A 49 14.63 0.70 5.34
N THR A 50 13.33 0.88 5.60
CA THR A 50 12.63 0.38 6.79
C THR A 50 11.91 -0.95 6.57
N GLY A 51 12.06 -1.56 5.39
CA GLY A 51 11.35 -2.78 4.98
C GLY A 51 10.43 -2.57 3.78
N PRO A 52 9.88 -3.65 3.19
CA PRO A 52 9.01 -3.54 2.03
C PRO A 52 7.68 -2.87 2.38
N VAL A 53 7.17 -2.04 1.47
CA VAL A 53 5.83 -1.45 1.57
C VAL A 53 4.82 -2.24 0.74
N ASP A 54 3.54 -2.24 1.13
CA ASP A 54 2.51 -2.99 0.40
C ASP A 54 2.38 -2.53 -1.06
N TYR A 55 2.38 -1.22 -1.34
CA TYR A 55 2.40 -0.67 -2.71
C TYR A 55 3.28 0.57 -2.83
N ALA A 56 4.14 0.62 -3.85
CA ALA A 56 4.81 1.84 -4.31
C ALA A 56 4.18 2.34 -5.62
N LEU A 57 3.77 3.60 -5.64
CA LEU A 57 3.08 4.23 -6.76
C LEU A 57 4.07 4.95 -7.67
N PHE A 58 4.14 4.56 -8.94
CA PHE A 58 5.02 5.18 -9.93
C PHE A 58 4.25 5.92 -11.01
N VAL A 59 4.68 7.16 -11.31
CA VAL A 59 4.19 8.02 -12.39
C VAL A 59 5.34 8.60 -13.19
N LYS A 60 5.31 8.45 -14.52
CA LYS A 60 6.37 8.84 -15.46
C LYS A 60 7.77 8.48 -14.98
N GLY A 61 7.93 7.27 -14.47
CA GLY A 61 9.19 6.73 -13.98
C GLY A 61 9.61 7.18 -12.59
N LYS A 62 8.78 7.97 -11.91
CA LYS A 62 9.08 8.54 -10.59
C LYS A 62 8.20 7.94 -9.51
N LEU A 63 8.78 7.67 -8.35
CA LEU A 63 8.03 7.29 -7.16
C LEU A 63 7.20 8.48 -6.68
N LEU A 64 5.88 8.36 -6.72
CA LEU A 64 4.93 9.38 -6.31
C LEU A 64 4.53 9.24 -4.84
N ALA A 65 4.24 8.01 -4.41
CA ALA A 65 3.77 7.73 -3.05
C ALA A 65 3.97 6.25 -2.69
N MET A 66 3.83 5.94 -1.40
CA MET A 66 3.80 4.57 -0.89
C MET A 66 2.52 4.35 -0.06
N ILE A 67 1.91 3.18 -0.20
CA ILE A 67 0.70 2.79 0.52
C ILE A 67 1.02 1.60 1.42
N GLU A 68 0.66 1.72 2.69
CA GLU A 68 0.73 0.65 3.69
C GLU A 68 -0.69 0.32 4.17
N ALA A 69 -1.08 -0.96 4.15
CA ALA A 69 -2.40 -1.42 4.55
C ALA A 69 -2.54 -1.48 6.08
N LYS A 70 -2.68 -0.32 6.71
CA LYS A 70 -2.89 -0.20 8.16
C LYS A 70 -4.23 -0.76 8.63
N ARG A 71 -4.23 -1.42 9.80
CA ARG A 71 -5.46 -1.87 10.48
C ARG A 71 -6.34 -0.68 10.84
N LEU A 72 -7.63 -0.76 10.52
CA LEU A 72 -8.63 0.19 11.03
C LEU A 72 -8.89 -0.21 12.48
N GLY A 73 -8.19 0.42 13.43
CA GLY A 73 -8.38 0.11 14.85
C GLY A 73 -7.23 0.42 15.81
N LYS A 74 -6.12 1.02 15.37
CA LYS A 74 -5.11 1.59 16.30
C LYS A 74 -4.85 3.07 16.02
N GLY A 75 -5.93 3.82 15.87
CA GLY A 75 -5.92 5.28 15.96
C GLY A 75 -6.97 5.70 16.98
N VAL A 76 -6.51 6.13 18.16
CA VAL A 76 -7.22 6.94 19.17
C VAL A 76 -8.16 6.26 20.19
N GLU A 77 -7.87 5.05 20.69
CA GLU A 77 -8.54 4.55 21.92
C GLU A 77 -7.62 4.09 23.06
N ASN A 78 -6.29 4.17 22.90
CA ASN A 78 -5.34 3.78 23.97
C ASN A 78 -4.48 4.92 24.53
N VAL A 79 -4.79 6.19 24.23
CA VAL A 79 -4.07 7.35 24.81
C VAL A 79 -4.81 7.97 26.00
N LEU A 80 -6.06 7.57 26.27
CA LEU A 80 -6.84 8.11 27.40
C LEU A 80 -6.70 7.31 28.72
N GLU A 81 -6.04 6.15 28.71
CA GLU A 81 -5.83 5.28 29.88
C GLU A 81 -4.40 5.37 30.46
N GLN A 82 -3.75 6.53 30.33
CA GLN A 82 -2.49 6.80 31.04
C GLN A 82 -2.47 8.19 31.69
N THR A 83 -3.63 8.61 32.20
CA THR A 83 -3.73 9.68 33.21
C THR A 83 -4.87 9.37 34.17
N LYS A 84 -4.75 8.28 34.91
CA LYS A 84 -5.34 8.17 36.24
C LYS A 84 -4.23 7.75 37.19
N ARG A 85 -4.10 8.57 38.24
CA ARG A 85 -3.06 8.57 39.27
C ARG A 85 -3.10 7.32 40.13
#